data_AF-A0A3A0EWQ9-F1
#
_entry.id   AF-A0A3A0EWQ9-F1
#
_cell.length_a   1.000
_cell.length_b   1.000
_cell.length_c   1.000
_cell.angle_alpha   90.00
_cell.angle_beta   90.00
_cell.angle_gamma   90.00
#
_symmetry.space_group_name_H-M   'P 1'
#
loop_
_entity.id
_entity.type
_entity.pdbx_description
1 polymer ?
#
loop_
_entity_poly.entity_id
_entity_poly.type
_entity_poly.pdbx_seq_one_letter_code
_entity_poly.pdbx_strand_id
1 'polypeptide(L)'
;MLCAATVAGCVITGRDLDRRYAAVSDDPARILVCHGYGCDERQEVSLTAEEWGYIVALFAPPAASAAVERARVAAAIGRMERFIGPKTGTAGDQARSAVFTFDARGQMDCLDESTNTTRYLRLFAAHGLLRFHAIGAIAYRGRLVDGIGPHNAATLRDIATGQEFAVDSWFHANGQPAEIAPLDDWRRGWRPTADAPPGGGNVGGGPALP
;
A
#
# COMPACT_ATOMS: atom_id res chain seq x y z
N MET A 1 -21.49 8.80 28.37
CA MET A 1 -21.40 7.42 27.87
C MET A 1 -21.05 7.53 26.40
N LEU A 2 -19.77 7.56 26.04
CA LEU A 2 -19.36 7.57 24.63
C LEU A 2 -19.59 6.16 24.07
N CYS A 3 -20.48 6.01 23.11
CA CYS A 3 -20.48 4.84 22.23
C CYS A 3 -19.18 4.88 21.43
N ALA A 4 -18.20 4.05 21.80
CA ALA A 4 -17.06 3.79 20.93
C ALA A 4 -17.60 3.02 19.71
N ALA A 5 -17.73 3.71 18.57
CA ALA A 5 -18.13 3.06 17.33
C ALA A 5 -17.00 2.11 16.92
N THR A 6 -17.31 0.83 16.78
CA THR A 6 -16.37 -0.15 16.23
C THR A 6 -16.22 0.13 14.74
N VAL A 7 -15.01 0.52 14.30
CA VAL A 7 -14.72 0.77 12.88
C VAL A 7 -14.13 -0.50 12.27
N ALA A 8 -14.61 -0.86 11.08
CA ALA A 8 -14.21 -2.07 10.35
C ALA A 8 -14.00 -1.74 8.86
N GLY A 9 -13.00 -0.94 8.51
CA GLY A 9 -12.78 -0.53 7.12
C GLY A 9 -12.39 -1.70 6.22
N CYS A 10 -11.64 -2.66 6.76
CA CYS A 10 -11.12 -3.81 6.02
C CYS A 10 -12.17 -4.73 5.38
N VAL A 11 -13.45 -4.69 5.77
CA VAL A 11 -14.51 -5.53 5.17
C VAL A 11 -15.03 -4.99 3.83
N ILE A 12 -14.66 -3.76 3.45
CA ILE A 12 -15.08 -3.15 2.18
C ILE A 12 -14.30 -3.79 1.03
N THR A 13 -15.01 -4.13 -0.05
CA THR A 13 -14.40 -4.78 -1.23
C THR A 13 -13.63 -3.77 -2.09
N GLY A 14 -12.56 -4.24 -2.74
CA GLY A 14 -11.70 -3.38 -3.57
C GLY A 14 -12.44 -2.64 -4.71
N ARG A 15 -13.47 -3.23 -5.31
CA ARG A 15 -14.28 -2.55 -6.36
C ARG A 15 -15.03 -1.33 -5.80
N ASP A 16 -15.48 -1.40 -4.55
CA ASP A 16 -16.13 -0.27 -3.89
C ASP A 16 -15.10 0.78 -3.48
N LEU A 17 -13.89 0.38 -3.09
CA LEU A 17 -12.79 1.29 -2.79
C LEU A 17 -12.37 2.10 -4.01
N ASP A 18 -12.14 1.45 -5.16
CA ASP A 18 -11.74 2.15 -6.38
C ASP A 18 -12.79 3.16 -6.84
N ARG A 19 -14.09 2.87 -6.65
CA ARG A 19 -15.17 3.82 -6.95
C ARG A 19 -15.24 4.97 -5.96
N ARG A 20 -15.12 4.69 -4.66
CA ARG A 20 -15.27 5.68 -3.57
C ARG A 20 -14.07 6.61 -3.46
N TYR A 21 -12.87 6.12 -3.80
CA TYR A 21 -11.61 6.83 -3.60
C TYR A 21 -10.85 7.06 -4.92
N ALA A 22 -11.58 7.08 -6.05
CA ALA A 22 -11.05 7.29 -7.40
C ALA A 22 -10.34 8.64 -7.59
N ALA A 23 -10.67 9.65 -6.78
CA ALA A 23 -10.05 10.97 -6.85
C ALA A 23 -8.57 10.88 -6.50
N VAL A 24 -7.73 11.16 -7.50
CA VAL A 24 -6.28 11.09 -7.41
C VAL A 24 -5.73 12.37 -8.01
N SER A 25 -4.86 13.04 -7.26
CA SER A 25 -4.04 14.13 -7.78
C SER A 25 -2.78 13.56 -8.40
N ASP A 26 -2.37 14.10 -9.54
CA ASP A 26 -1.05 13.91 -10.12
C ASP A 26 -0.03 14.95 -9.61
N ASP A 27 -0.44 15.86 -8.71
CA ASP A 27 0.43 16.86 -8.10
C ASP A 27 0.96 16.37 -6.74
N PRO A 28 2.29 16.20 -6.57
CA PRO A 28 2.91 15.87 -5.29
C PRO A 28 2.64 16.90 -4.18
N ALA A 29 2.25 18.13 -4.53
CA ALA A 29 1.85 19.16 -3.57
C ALA A 29 0.39 19.01 -3.08
N ARG A 30 -0.39 18.06 -3.64
CA ARG A 30 -1.81 17.89 -3.32
C ARG A 30 -2.19 16.42 -3.21
N ILE A 31 -1.73 15.76 -2.15
CA ILE A 31 -1.97 14.33 -1.92
C ILE A 31 -3.05 14.18 -0.86
N LEU A 32 -4.18 13.56 -1.21
CA LEU A 32 -5.20 13.19 -0.24
C LEU A 32 -4.80 11.89 0.48
N VAL A 33 -4.74 11.91 1.80
CA VAL A 33 -4.36 10.78 2.66
C VAL A 33 -5.54 10.39 3.55
N CYS A 34 -5.84 9.10 3.61
CA CYS A 34 -6.82 8.48 4.51
C CYS A 34 -6.13 7.98 5.79
N HIS A 35 -6.75 8.14 6.95
CA HIS A 35 -6.33 7.49 8.20
C HIS A 35 -7.50 7.40 9.19
N GLY A 36 -7.24 6.86 10.39
CA GLY A 36 -8.26 6.78 11.44
C GLY A 36 -9.20 5.58 11.28
N TYR A 37 -8.80 4.57 10.49
CA TYR A 37 -9.55 3.38 10.11
C TYR A 37 -10.74 3.69 9.18
N GLY A 38 -10.88 2.92 8.11
CA GLY A 38 -12.01 3.06 7.18
C GLY A 38 -12.05 4.39 6.41
N CYS A 39 -10.92 5.11 6.36
CA CYS A 39 -10.79 6.47 5.83
C CYS A 39 -11.81 7.42 6.46
N ASP A 40 -11.95 7.34 7.78
CA ASP A 40 -12.77 8.27 8.56
C ASP A 40 -12.19 9.68 8.48
N GLU A 41 -10.88 9.79 8.65
CA GLU A 41 -10.13 11.04 8.51
C GLU A 41 -9.50 11.14 7.11
N ARG A 42 -9.57 12.33 6.53
CA ARG A 42 -8.98 12.67 5.23
C ARG A 42 -8.22 13.97 5.34
N GLN A 43 -6.96 13.96 4.94
CA GLN A 43 -6.11 15.15 4.98
C GLN A 43 -5.39 15.34 3.65
N GLU A 44 -5.48 16.54 3.07
CA GLU A 44 -4.64 16.93 1.94
C GLU A 44 -3.26 17.35 2.48
N VAL A 45 -2.19 16.75 1.96
CA VAL A 45 -0.82 17.05 2.31
C VAL A 45 0.00 17.38 1.07
N SER A 46 1.06 18.16 1.24
CA SER A 46 2.02 18.48 0.20
C SER A 46 3.36 17.83 0.49
N LEU A 47 4.00 17.26 -0.53
CA LEU A 47 5.43 17.02 -0.52
C LEU A 47 6.17 18.29 -0.94
N THR A 48 7.26 18.61 -0.26
CA THR A 48 8.20 19.63 -0.75
C THR A 48 8.90 19.12 -2.01
N ALA A 49 9.48 20.05 -2.77
CA ALA A 49 10.29 19.69 -3.95
C ALA A 49 11.46 18.76 -3.58
N GLU A 50 12.04 18.93 -2.39
CA GLU A 50 13.12 18.07 -1.90
C GLU A 50 12.61 16.65 -1.59
N GLU A 51 11.50 16.53 -0.86
CA GLU A 51 10.90 15.24 -0.53
C GLU A 51 10.49 14.47 -1.79
N TRP A 52 9.88 15.15 -2.76
CA TRP A 52 9.56 14.57 -4.06
C TRP A 52 10.83 14.17 -4.83
N GLY A 53 11.88 15.00 -4.79
CA GLY A 53 13.18 14.69 -5.38
C GLY A 53 13.77 13.38 -4.84
N TYR A 54 13.65 13.10 -3.54
CA TYR A 54 14.07 11.81 -2.97
C TYR A 54 13.26 10.63 -3.51
N ILE A 55 11.96 10.80 -3.77
CA ILE A 55 11.13 9.76 -4.38
C ILE A 55 11.58 9.48 -5.80
N VAL A 56 11.73 10.52 -6.64
CA VAL A 56 12.16 10.37 -8.03
C VAL A 56 13.55 9.72 -8.11
N ALA A 57 14.46 10.07 -7.20
CA ALA A 57 15.80 9.48 -7.15
C ALA A 57 15.80 7.96 -6.94
N LEU A 58 14.79 7.38 -6.27
CA LEU A 58 14.67 5.92 -6.10
C LEU A 58 14.44 5.19 -7.44
N PHE A 59 13.89 5.89 -8.44
CA PHE A 59 13.61 5.34 -9.77
C PHE A 59 14.73 5.62 -10.78
N ALA A 60 15.80 6.33 -10.38
CA ALA A 60 16.95 6.64 -11.21
C ALA A 60 18.15 5.71 -10.90
N PRO A 61 18.89 5.21 -11.91
CA PRO A 61 18.53 5.19 -13.33
C PRO A 61 17.28 4.33 -13.58
N PRO A 62 16.58 4.43 -14.73
CA PRO A 62 15.38 3.65 -15.01
C PRO A 62 15.56 2.15 -14.72
N ALA A 63 14.51 1.50 -14.22
CA ALA A 63 14.59 0.09 -13.83
C ALA A 63 15.03 -0.79 -15.02
N ALA A 64 15.93 -1.76 -14.75
CA ALA A 64 16.41 -2.69 -15.75
C ALA A 64 15.46 -3.87 -15.97
N SER A 65 14.58 -4.16 -15.01
CA SER A 65 13.60 -5.25 -15.08
C SER A 65 12.37 -4.95 -14.22
N ALA A 66 11.29 -5.70 -14.45
CA ALA A 66 10.08 -5.64 -13.64
C ALA A 66 10.36 -5.93 -12.15
N ALA A 67 11.24 -6.88 -11.84
CA ALA A 67 11.62 -7.18 -10.46
C ALA A 67 12.32 -5.99 -9.77
N VAL A 68 13.22 -5.31 -10.48
CA VAL A 68 13.89 -4.10 -9.97
C VAL A 68 12.89 -2.97 -9.75
N GLU A 69 11.92 -2.80 -10.66
CA GLU A 69 10.86 -1.80 -10.49
C GLU A 69 10.02 -2.08 -9.24
N ARG A 70 9.60 -3.34 -9.01
CA ARG A 70 8.86 -3.72 -7.80
C ARG A 70 9.65 -3.40 -6.53
N ALA A 71 10.94 -3.74 -6.47
CA ALA A 71 11.77 -3.44 -5.31
C ALA A 71 11.86 -1.92 -5.02
N ARG A 72 11.92 -1.09 -6.07
CA ARG A 72 11.94 0.37 -5.94
C ARG A 72 10.58 0.94 -5.54
N VAL A 73 9.50 0.37 -6.05
CA VAL A 73 8.13 0.69 -5.61
C VAL A 73 7.99 0.42 -4.11
N ALA A 74 8.40 -0.76 -3.63
CA ALA A 74 8.35 -1.11 -2.21
C ALA A 74 9.06 -0.05 -1.34
N ALA A 75 10.30 0.31 -1.72
CA ALA A 75 11.06 1.35 -1.03
C ALA A 75 10.43 2.75 -1.11
N ALA A 76 9.83 3.09 -2.27
CA ALA A 76 9.17 4.37 -2.48
C ALA A 76 7.90 4.52 -1.65
N ILE A 77 7.09 3.46 -1.49
CA ILE A 77 5.92 3.47 -0.60
C ILE A 77 6.34 3.74 0.85
N GLY A 78 7.33 3.00 1.37
CA GLY A 78 7.85 3.28 2.70
C GLY A 78 8.43 4.70 2.83
N ARG A 79 9.07 5.23 1.78
CA ARG A 79 9.57 6.62 1.80
C ARG A 79 8.43 7.65 1.81
N MET A 80 7.35 7.42 1.08
CA MET A 80 6.15 8.26 1.11
C MET A 80 5.56 8.33 2.52
N GLU A 81 5.36 7.18 3.16
CA GLU A 81 4.87 7.09 4.53
C GLU A 81 5.77 7.83 5.52
N ARG A 82 7.11 7.71 5.41
CA ARG A 82 8.03 8.47 6.26
C ARG A 82 7.88 10.00 6.14
N PHE A 83 7.53 10.51 4.96
CA PHE A 83 7.30 11.94 4.75
C PHE A 83 5.91 12.39 5.17
N ILE A 84 4.90 11.55 4.95
CA ILE A 84 3.49 11.86 5.20
C ILE A 84 3.10 11.63 6.66
N GLY A 85 3.72 10.65 7.33
CA GLY A 85 3.47 10.28 8.72
C GLY A 85 3.49 11.48 9.67
N PRO A 86 4.58 12.27 9.71
CA PRO A 86 4.65 13.46 10.57
C PRO A 86 3.62 14.55 10.21
N LYS A 87 3.18 14.63 8.95
CA LYS A 87 2.22 15.64 8.47
C LYS A 87 0.78 15.32 8.83
N THR A 88 0.49 14.03 8.98
CA THR A 88 -0.85 13.49 9.27
C THR A 88 -0.99 12.95 10.69
N GLY A 89 0.09 12.97 11.48
CA GLY A 89 0.10 12.38 12.82
C GLY A 89 0.12 10.84 12.81
N THR A 90 0.42 10.21 11.67
CA THR A 90 0.43 8.74 11.49
C THR A 90 1.83 8.13 11.52
N ALA A 91 2.86 8.91 11.89
CA ALA A 91 4.23 8.40 12.05
C ALA A 91 4.37 7.26 13.07
N GLY A 92 3.39 7.10 13.96
CA GLY A 92 3.31 6.01 14.94
C GLY A 92 2.41 4.85 14.51
N ASP A 93 2.00 4.78 13.24
CA ASP A 93 1.18 3.68 12.76
C ASP A 93 1.88 2.32 12.94
N GLN A 94 1.12 1.37 13.49
CA GLN A 94 1.62 0.07 13.93
C GLN A 94 1.47 -0.99 12.85
N ALA A 95 2.47 -1.86 12.77
CA ALA A 95 2.40 -3.05 11.95
C ALA A 95 1.17 -3.90 12.28
N ARG A 96 0.54 -4.46 11.24
CA ARG A 96 -0.50 -5.48 11.34
C ARG A 96 -1.72 -5.03 12.15
N SER A 97 -2.13 -3.79 11.90
CA SER A 97 -3.27 -3.16 12.58
C SER A 97 -4.53 -4.03 12.53
N ALA A 98 -5.23 -4.13 13.66
CA ALA A 98 -6.33 -5.09 13.81
C ALA A 98 -7.52 -4.75 12.90
N VAL A 99 -8.34 -5.76 12.55
CA VAL A 99 -9.58 -5.54 11.76
C VAL A 99 -10.56 -4.61 12.47
N PHE A 100 -10.53 -4.58 13.81
CA PHE A 100 -11.35 -3.71 14.66
C PHE A 100 -10.46 -3.07 15.73
N THR A 101 -10.66 -1.77 15.99
CA THR A 101 -9.99 -1.04 17.08
C THR A 101 -10.98 -0.13 17.82
N PHE A 102 -10.63 0.22 19.06
CA PHE A 102 -11.33 1.23 19.87
C PHE A 102 -10.56 2.57 19.95
N ASP A 103 -9.31 2.59 19.48
CA ASP A 103 -8.51 3.81 19.32
C ASP A 103 -7.77 3.74 17.98
N ALA A 104 -8.22 4.53 17.01
CA ALA A 104 -7.65 4.60 15.67
C ALA A 104 -6.77 5.84 15.48
N ARG A 105 -6.59 6.66 16.51
CA ARG A 105 -5.88 7.95 16.39
C ARG A 105 -4.42 7.71 16.00
N GLY A 106 -4.01 8.31 14.88
CA GLY A 106 -2.67 8.16 14.33
C GLY A 106 -2.36 6.75 13.82
N GLN A 107 -3.37 5.91 13.58
CA GLN A 107 -3.25 4.56 13.02
C GLN A 107 -3.99 4.46 11.68
N MET A 108 -3.63 3.45 10.89
CA MET A 108 -4.21 3.11 9.60
C MET A 108 -4.64 1.65 9.60
N ASP A 109 -5.82 1.36 9.04
CA ASP A 109 -6.22 -0.01 8.72
C ASP A 109 -5.83 -0.39 7.30
N CYS A 110 -6.09 -1.64 6.91
CA CYS A 110 -5.78 -2.08 5.55
C CYS A 110 -6.53 -1.29 4.44
N LEU A 111 -7.67 -0.65 4.76
CA LEU A 111 -8.39 0.19 3.81
C LEU A 111 -7.64 1.51 3.61
N ASP A 112 -7.23 2.15 4.70
CA ASP A 112 -6.41 3.37 4.67
C ASP A 112 -5.12 3.11 3.88
N GLU A 113 -4.40 2.06 4.25
CA GLU A 113 -3.13 1.66 3.64
C GLU A 113 -3.26 1.37 2.14
N SER A 114 -4.23 0.55 1.75
CA SER A 114 -4.44 0.21 0.33
C SER A 114 -4.90 1.41 -0.50
N THR A 115 -5.70 2.31 0.09
CA THR A 115 -6.16 3.54 -0.58
C THR A 115 -5.01 4.51 -0.79
N ASN A 116 -4.22 4.77 0.25
CA ASN A 116 -3.06 5.67 0.20
C ASN A 116 -1.99 5.13 -0.76
N THR A 117 -1.63 3.85 -0.64
CA THR A 117 -0.69 3.18 -1.53
C THR A 117 -1.15 3.28 -2.98
N THR A 118 -2.44 3.05 -3.27
CA THR A 118 -2.97 3.20 -4.63
C THR A 118 -2.82 4.62 -5.17
N ARG A 119 -3.04 5.65 -4.34
CA ARG A 119 -2.83 7.05 -4.74
C ARG A 119 -1.35 7.34 -5.03
N TYR A 120 -0.44 6.86 -4.18
CA TYR A 120 1.00 7.04 -4.39
C TYR A 120 1.46 6.36 -5.68
N LEU A 121 1.01 5.12 -5.92
CA LEU A 121 1.31 4.39 -7.15
C LEU A 121 0.81 5.12 -8.41
N ARG A 122 -0.40 5.69 -8.36
CA ARG A 122 -0.94 6.49 -9.47
C ARG A 122 -0.16 7.79 -9.67
N LEU A 123 0.28 8.44 -8.59
CA LEU A 123 1.17 9.60 -8.65
C LEU A 123 2.51 9.22 -9.32
N PHE A 124 3.12 8.10 -8.94
CA PHE A 124 4.36 7.61 -9.58
C PHE A 124 4.16 7.33 -11.07
N ALA A 125 3.04 6.72 -11.45
CA ALA A 125 2.70 6.47 -12.85
C ALA A 125 2.49 7.76 -13.64
N ALA A 126 1.80 8.76 -13.09
CA ALA A 126 1.57 10.05 -13.73
C ALA A 126 2.87 10.82 -14.01
N HIS A 127 3.89 10.61 -13.18
CA HIS A 127 5.24 11.18 -13.35
C HIS A 127 6.20 10.28 -14.14
N GLY A 128 5.71 9.21 -14.77
CA GLY A 128 6.52 8.33 -15.63
C GLY A 128 7.58 7.52 -14.88
N LEU A 129 7.41 7.32 -13.57
CA LEU A 129 8.37 6.57 -12.74
C LEU A 129 8.26 5.04 -12.92
N LEU A 130 7.16 4.57 -13.50
CA LEU A 130 6.87 3.15 -13.75
C LEU A 130 6.93 2.85 -15.25
N ARG A 131 7.71 1.83 -15.60
CA ARG A 131 7.94 1.35 -16.97
C ARG A 131 7.36 -0.06 -17.20
N PHE A 132 7.43 -0.94 -16.20
CA PHE A 132 7.06 -2.34 -16.35
C PHE A 132 5.65 -2.66 -15.86
N HIS A 133 5.09 -1.84 -14.97
CA HIS A 133 3.78 -2.12 -14.38
C HIS A 133 2.77 -0.99 -14.60
N ALA A 134 1.52 -1.40 -14.83
CA ALA A 134 0.35 -0.56 -14.71
C ALA A 134 -0.27 -0.73 -13.31
N ILE A 135 -1.01 0.27 -12.84
CA ILE A 135 -1.73 0.17 -11.56
C ILE A 135 -3.00 -0.65 -11.77
N GLY A 136 -3.22 -1.65 -10.92
CA GLY A 136 -4.43 -2.47 -10.93
C GLY A 136 -5.52 -1.92 -10.03
N ALA A 137 -6.61 -2.69 -9.92
CA ALA A 137 -7.67 -2.43 -8.95
C ALA A 137 -7.21 -2.84 -7.54
N ILE A 138 -7.75 -2.21 -6.50
CA ILE A 138 -7.48 -2.66 -5.12
C ILE A 138 -7.94 -4.11 -4.98
N ALA A 139 -7.06 -4.97 -4.49
CA ALA A 139 -7.35 -6.35 -4.23
C ALA A 139 -7.97 -6.52 -2.84
N TYR A 140 -8.82 -7.53 -2.72
CA TYR A 140 -9.44 -7.95 -1.46
C TYR A 140 -9.22 -9.45 -1.27
N ARG A 141 -8.98 -9.89 -0.03
CA ARG A 141 -8.97 -11.30 0.36
C ARG A 141 -9.67 -11.52 1.70
N GLY A 142 -10.00 -12.77 1.95
CA GLY A 142 -10.48 -13.26 3.24
C GLY A 142 -11.92 -12.88 3.60
N ARG A 143 -12.38 -13.43 4.71
CA ARG A 143 -13.69 -13.21 5.33
C ARG A 143 -13.50 -13.22 6.84
N LEU A 144 -14.47 -12.72 7.60
CA LEU A 144 -14.36 -12.69 9.07
C LEU A 144 -14.21 -14.08 9.73
N VAL A 145 -14.59 -15.16 9.04
CA VAL A 145 -14.68 -16.53 9.61
C VAL A 145 -13.72 -17.55 8.98
N ASP A 146 -12.83 -17.14 8.06
CA ASP A 146 -11.98 -18.07 7.31
C ASP A 146 -10.54 -18.23 7.84
N GLY A 147 -10.22 -17.56 8.95
CA GLY A 147 -8.89 -17.58 9.56
C GLY A 147 -7.83 -16.75 8.81
N ILE A 148 -8.14 -16.21 7.63
CA ILE A 148 -7.29 -15.29 6.86
C ILE A 148 -7.62 -13.85 7.24
N GLY A 149 -8.93 -13.56 7.43
CA GLY A 149 -9.45 -12.25 7.79
C GLY A 149 -9.60 -11.31 6.58
N PRO A 150 -10.57 -10.39 6.60
CA PRO A 150 -10.78 -9.43 5.52
C PRO A 150 -9.56 -8.49 5.42
N HIS A 151 -9.00 -8.36 4.21
CA HIS A 151 -7.79 -7.56 3.98
C HIS A 151 -7.78 -6.95 2.58
N ASN A 152 -7.29 -5.73 2.44
CA ASN A 152 -7.15 -5.01 1.17
C ASN A 152 -5.68 -4.70 0.88
N ALA A 153 -5.30 -4.66 -0.39
CA ALA A 153 -3.98 -4.21 -0.84
C ALA A 153 -4.06 -3.50 -2.19
N ALA A 154 -3.19 -2.52 -2.41
CA ALA A 154 -3.00 -1.94 -3.74
C ALA A 154 -2.40 -3.01 -4.68
N THR A 155 -2.48 -2.80 -6.00
CA THR A 155 -1.94 -3.77 -6.96
C THR A 155 -1.16 -3.14 -8.10
N LEU A 156 -0.21 -3.92 -8.61
CA LEU A 156 0.50 -3.71 -9.85
C LEU A 156 0.18 -4.83 -10.82
N ARG A 157 0.11 -4.51 -12.12
CA ARG A 157 0.01 -5.49 -13.21
C ARG A 157 1.20 -5.31 -14.14
N ASP A 158 2.02 -6.34 -14.27
CA ASP A 158 3.11 -6.37 -15.24
C ASP A 158 2.53 -6.27 -16.66
N ILE A 159 3.00 -5.28 -17.42
CA ILE A 159 2.44 -4.93 -18.74
C ILE A 159 2.75 -6.01 -19.77
N ALA A 160 3.89 -6.69 -19.66
CA ALA A 160 4.33 -7.67 -20.64
C ALA A 160 3.66 -9.03 -20.44
N THR A 161 3.46 -9.43 -19.18
CA THR A 161 2.98 -10.77 -18.81
C THR A 161 1.53 -10.80 -18.36
N GLY A 162 0.97 -9.66 -17.94
CA GLY A 162 -0.33 -9.58 -17.30
C GLY A 162 -0.35 -10.09 -15.85
N GLN A 163 0.80 -10.52 -15.30
CA GLN A 163 0.88 -10.98 -13.91
C GLN A 163 0.58 -9.85 -12.94
N GLU A 164 -0.29 -10.11 -11.97
CA GLU A 164 -0.66 -9.15 -10.93
C GLU A 164 0.10 -9.41 -9.63
N PHE A 165 0.41 -8.32 -8.92
CA PHE A 165 1.12 -8.31 -7.65
C PHE A 165 0.35 -7.43 -6.65
N ALA A 166 0.22 -7.90 -5.42
CA ALA A 166 -0.22 -7.06 -4.31
C ALA A 166 0.95 -6.17 -3.85
N VAL A 167 0.67 -4.91 -3.50
CA VAL A 167 1.58 -3.97 -2.84
C VAL A 167 0.94 -3.62 -1.50
N ASP A 168 1.54 -4.09 -0.41
CA ASP A 168 0.92 -4.15 0.91
C ASP A 168 1.84 -3.55 1.98
N SER A 169 1.56 -2.31 2.38
CA SER A 169 2.29 -1.55 3.42
C SER A 169 1.90 -1.95 4.85
N TRP A 170 0.77 -2.64 5.03
CA TRP A 170 0.18 -2.93 6.35
C TRP A 170 1.00 -3.88 7.23
N PHE A 171 1.88 -4.69 6.64
CA PHE A 171 2.57 -5.76 7.38
C PHE A 171 3.61 -5.27 8.39
N HIS A 172 4.16 -4.07 8.19
CA HIS A 172 5.28 -3.53 8.94
C HIS A 172 4.92 -2.19 9.55
N ALA A 173 5.78 -1.67 10.43
CA ALA A 173 5.56 -0.36 11.03
C ALA A 173 5.67 0.75 9.97
N ASN A 174 5.04 1.90 10.25
CA ASN A 174 5.00 3.03 9.33
C ASN A 174 6.37 3.34 8.70
N GLY A 175 6.37 3.53 7.39
CA GLY A 175 7.54 3.95 6.67
C GLY A 175 8.53 2.82 6.38
N GLN A 176 8.22 1.56 6.68
CA GLN A 176 8.98 0.43 6.15
C GLN A 176 8.63 0.17 4.67
N PRO A 177 9.54 -0.43 3.88
CA PRO A 177 9.19 -0.87 2.54
C PRO A 177 7.94 -1.76 2.52
N ALA A 178 7.04 -1.50 1.58
CA ALA A 178 5.85 -2.33 1.40
C ALA A 178 6.23 -3.74 0.93
N GLU A 179 5.42 -4.73 1.30
CA GLU A 179 5.56 -6.07 0.75
C GLU A 179 4.96 -6.15 -0.65
N ILE A 180 5.66 -6.85 -1.55
CA ILE A 180 5.16 -7.11 -2.89
C ILE A 180 5.19 -8.61 -3.17
N ALA A 181 4.02 -9.19 -3.42
CA ALA A 181 3.87 -10.62 -3.65
C ALA A 181 2.94 -10.89 -4.85
N PRO A 182 3.11 -12.02 -5.57
CA PRO A 182 2.14 -12.43 -6.58
C PRO A 182 0.71 -12.42 -6.01
N LEU A 183 -0.21 -11.79 -6.73
CA LEU A 183 -1.55 -11.52 -6.21
C LEU A 183 -2.30 -12.80 -5.82
N ASP A 184 -2.09 -13.89 -6.55
CA ASP A 184 -2.69 -15.19 -6.25
C ASP A 184 -2.17 -15.81 -4.94
N ASP A 185 -0.88 -15.67 -4.64
CA ASP A 185 -0.30 -16.11 -3.37
C ASP A 185 -0.81 -15.24 -2.23
N TRP A 186 -0.85 -13.93 -2.44
CA TRP A 186 -1.45 -12.99 -1.48
C TRP A 186 -2.91 -13.36 -1.20
N ARG A 187 -3.74 -13.63 -2.22
CA ARG A 187 -5.13 -14.07 -2.01
C ARG A 187 -5.26 -15.38 -1.22
N ARG A 188 -4.28 -16.28 -1.33
CA ARG A 188 -4.21 -17.54 -0.56
C ARG A 188 -3.67 -17.38 0.87
N GLY A 189 -3.41 -16.16 1.31
CA GLY A 189 -2.97 -15.88 2.68
C GLY A 189 -1.46 -15.77 2.84
N TRP A 190 -0.71 -15.50 1.77
CA TRP A 190 0.71 -15.16 1.88
C TRP A 190 0.94 -14.00 2.86
N ARG A 191 2.00 -14.10 3.65
CA ARG A 191 2.49 -13.10 4.62
C ARG A 191 4.02 -13.16 4.63
N PRO A 192 4.72 -12.05 4.95
CA PRO A 192 6.17 -12.10 5.13
C PRO A 192 6.51 -13.02 6.32
N THR A 193 7.59 -13.78 6.18
CA THR A 193 8.14 -14.62 7.26
C THR A 193 8.77 -13.73 8.33
N ALA A 194 8.78 -14.20 9.58
CA ALA A 194 9.28 -13.41 10.72
C ALA A 194 10.72 -12.89 10.53
N ASP A 195 11.56 -13.63 9.80
CA ASP A 195 12.97 -13.30 9.60
C ASP A 195 13.26 -12.60 8.25
N ALA A 196 12.23 -12.34 7.42
CA ALA A 196 12.44 -11.66 6.15
C ALA A 196 12.59 -10.14 6.36
N PRO A 197 13.59 -9.49 5.73
CA PRO A 197 13.65 -8.03 5.75
C PRO A 197 12.45 -7.43 4.99
N PRO A 198 11.92 -6.28 5.43
CA PRO A 198 10.80 -5.61 4.76
C PRO A 198 11.04 -5.38 3.26
N GLY A 199 10.03 -5.65 2.44
CA GLY A 199 10.11 -5.56 0.98
C GLY A 199 10.83 -6.74 0.32
N GLY A 200 11.11 -7.80 1.09
CA GLY A 200 11.73 -9.04 0.64
C GLY A 200 10.77 -10.08 0.08
N GLY A 201 9.46 -9.79 -0.01
CA GLY A 201 8.46 -10.67 -0.61
C GLY A 201 8.92 -11.18 -1.98
N ASN A 202 8.99 -12.51 -2.10
CA ASN A 202 9.62 -13.28 -3.18
C ASN A 202 9.44 -12.62 -4.56
N VAL A 203 10.42 -11.80 -4.96
CA VAL A 203 10.40 -11.03 -6.23
C VAL A 203 10.60 -11.90 -7.47
N GLY A 204 10.75 -13.22 -7.32
CA GLY A 204 10.72 -14.18 -8.42
C GLY A 204 11.07 -15.59 -7.96
N GLY A 205 10.20 -16.55 -8.28
CA GLY A 205 10.48 -17.98 -8.17
C GLY A 205 9.22 -18.79 -8.41
N GLY A 206 9.08 -19.35 -9.62
CA GLY A 206 8.05 -20.34 -9.95
C GLY A 206 8.16 -21.60 -9.08
N PRO A 207 7.39 -22.66 -9.38
CA PRO A 207 7.30 -23.83 -8.52
C PRO A 207 8.68 -24.42 -8.28
N ALA A 208 8.96 -24.79 -7.03
CA ALA A 208 10.11 -25.61 -6.69
C ALA A 208 10.03 -26.89 -7.53
N LEU A 209 10.91 -26.99 -8.53
CA LEU A 209 11.23 -28.26 -9.18
C LEU A 209 12.28 -28.97 -8.32
N PRO A 210 12.27 -30.33 -8.36
CA PRO A 210 12.30 -31.20 -7.19
C PRO A 210 13.56 -31.16 -6.34
#